data_AF-A0A2V6KV62-F1
#
_entry.id   AF-A0A2V6KV62-F1
#
_cell.length_a   1.000
_cell.length_b   1.000
_cell.length_c   1.000
_cell.angle_alpha   90.00
_cell.angle_beta   90.00
_cell.angle_gamma   90.00
#
_symmetry.space_group_name_H-M   'P 1'
#
loop_
_entity.id
_entity.type
_entity.pdbx_description
1 polymer ?
#
loop_
_entity_poly.entity_id
_entity_poly.type
_entity_poly.pdbx_seq_one_letter_code
_entity_poly.pdbx_strand_id
1 'polypeptide(L)'
;MRSQHIWTDTNQHGRKREVRATKFGGAWRFQAKTAGDVDWTYYERPLLQDLLALKEILVRKYQRRRASTEDVASMEKLIADQMER
;
A
#
# COMPACT_ATOMS: atom_id res chain seq x y z
N MET A 1 -9.40 2.01 -13.62
CA MET A 1 -9.59 1.79 -12.17
C MET A 1 -8.72 2.78 -11.41
N ARG A 2 -9.16 3.35 -10.27
CA ARG A 2 -8.36 4.37 -9.56
C ARG A 2 -7.10 3.69 -8.99
N SER A 3 -5.96 3.96 -9.58
CA SER A 3 -4.69 3.32 -9.28
C SER A 3 -4.04 3.81 -7.99
N GLN A 4 -4.63 4.80 -7.32
CA GLN A 4 -4.11 5.40 -6.10
C GLN A 4 -4.99 5.09 -4.89
N HIS A 5 -4.33 4.73 -3.80
CA HIS A 5 -4.90 4.38 -2.51
C HIS A 5 -4.19 5.20 -1.43
N ILE A 6 -4.94 5.91 -0.58
CA ILE A 6 -4.38 6.64 0.57
C ILE A 6 -5.11 6.15 1.82
N TRP A 7 -4.37 5.90 2.89
CA TRP A 7 -4.91 5.58 4.20
C TRP A 7 -4.03 6.18 5.30
N THR A 8 -4.58 6.28 6.51
CA THR A 8 -3.82 6.64 7.71
C THR A 8 -3.46 5.36 8.43
N ASP A 9 -2.22 5.28 8.88
CA ASP A 9 -1.70 4.21 9.71
C ASP A 9 -1.06 4.79 10.98
N THR A 10 -0.99 4.00 12.06
CA THR A 10 -0.27 4.39 13.28
C THR A 10 0.98 3.54 13.37
N ASN A 11 2.16 4.18 13.34
CA ASN A 11 3.41 3.44 13.40
C ASN A 11 3.67 2.86 14.79
N GLN A 12 4.73 2.05 14.90
CA GLN A 12 5.17 1.42 16.15
C GLN A 12 5.46 2.39 17.32
N HIS A 13 5.63 3.69 17.05
CA HIS A 13 5.88 4.73 18.04
C HIS A 13 4.62 5.54 18.39
N GLY A 14 3.43 5.07 17.99
CA GLY A 14 2.16 5.74 18.23
C GLY A 14 1.94 7.00 17.38
N ARG A 15 2.83 7.29 16.41
CA ARG A 15 2.68 8.45 15.52
C ARG A 15 1.84 8.08 14.30
N LYS A 16 0.87 8.94 13.99
CA LYS A 16 0.07 8.81 12.77
C LYS A 16 0.92 9.14 11.56
N ARG A 17 0.77 8.34 10.51
CA ARG A 17 1.35 8.56 9.18
C ARG A 17 0.27 8.43 8.12
N GLU A 18 0.41 9.20 7.06
CA GLU A 18 -0.36 9.00 5.84
C GLU A 18 0.46 8.13 4.89
N VAL A 19 -0.15 7.06 4.39
CA VAL A 19 0.46 6.15 3.42
C VAL A 19 -0.29 6.27 2.11
N ARG A 20 0.45 6.34 1.01
CA ARG A 20 -0.08 6.36 -0.35
C ARG A 20 0.57 5.25 -1.14
N ALA A 21 -0.27 4.45 -1.79
CA ALA A 21 0.15 3.48 -2.78
C ALA A 21 -0.43 3.82 -4.15
N THR A 22 0.41 3.76 -5.18
CA THR A 22 0.01 4.01 -6.57
C THR A 22 0.47 2.87 -7.47
N LYS A 23 -0.44 2.32 -8.28
CA LYS A 23 -0.13 1.36 -9.34
C LYS A 23 0.12 2.09 -10.66
N PHE A 24 1.27 1.87 -11.28
CA PHE A 24 1.60 2.42 -12.60
C PHE A 24 2.42 1.40 -13.39
N GLY A 25 2.03 1.13 -14.64
CA GLY A 25 2.72 0.15 -15.49
C GLY A 25 2.81 -1.26 -14.88
N GLY A 26 1.80 -1.67 -14.10
CA GLY A 26 1.80 -2.95 -13.39
C GLY A 26 2.59 -2.95 -12.06
N ALA A 27 3.39 -1.93 -11.78
CA ALA A 27 4.20 -1.83 -10.57
C ALA A 27 3.51 -0.99 -9.48
N TRP A 28 3.71 -1.37 -8.22
CA TRP A 28 3.25 -0.60 -7.06
C TRP A 28 4.38 0.27 -6.51
N ARG A 29 4.07 1.54 -6.24
CA ARG A 29 4.94 2.47 -5.52
C ARG A 29 4.28 2.90 -4.23
N PHE A 30 5.06 2.91 -3.16
CA PHE A 30 4.61 3.33 -1.84
C PHE A 30 5.37 4.57 -1.41
N GLN A 31 4.65 5.47 -0.79
CA GLN A 31 5.19 6.64 -0.13
C GLN A 31 4.43 6.87 1.15
N ALA A 32 5.11 7.40 2.16
CA ALA A 32 4.46 7.79 3.40
C ALA A 32 5.03 9.11 3.90
N LYS A 33 4.26 9.77 4.77
CA LYS A 33 4.66 10.96 5.50
C LYS A 33 4.08 10.93 6.91
N THR A 34 4.69 11.64 7.86
CA THR A 34 4.03 11.86 9.15
C THR A 34 2.75 12.66 8.93
N ALA A 35 1.71 12.38 9.71
CA ALA A 35 0.49 13.17 9.63
C ALA A 35 0.79 14.64 10.01
N GLY A 36 0.40 15.57 9.13
CA GLY A 36 0.70 17.00 9.27
C GLY A 36 1.95 17.47 8.53
N ASP A 37 2.83 16.57 8.11
CA ASP A 37 3.98 16.93 7.26
C ASP A 37 3.53 17.20 5.82
N VAL A 38 4.38 17.90 5.07
CA VAL A 38 4.17 18.18 3.63
C VAL A 38 4.89 17.14 2.76
N ASP A 39 6.09 16.72 3.19
CA ASP A 39 6.99 15.92 2.37
C ASP A 39 6.65 14.44 2.42
N TRP A 40 6.58 13.82 1.23
CA TRP A 40 6.40 12.39 1.07
C TRP A 40 7.74 11.71 0.86
N THR A 41 8.00 10.65 1.64
CA THR A 41 9.16 9.79 1.43
C THR A 41 8.74 8.59 0.59
N TYR A 42 9.41 8.38 -0.56
CA TYR A 42 9.27 7.16 -1.33
C TYR A 42 9.99 6.01 -0.65
N TYR A 43 9.34 4.86 -0.61
CA TYR A 43 9.97 3.63 -0.17
C TYR A 43 10.50 2.87 -1.37
N GLU A 44 11.82 2.75 -1.47
CA GLU A 44 12.46 1.79 -2.38
C GLU A 44 11.99 0.37 -2.06
N ARG A 45 11.83 0.07 -0.76
CA ARG A 45 11.23 -1.16 -0.25
C ARG A 45 10.06 -0.83 0.67
N PRO A 46 8.81 -1.08 0.24
CA PRO A 46 7.65 -0.86 1.08
C PRO A 46 7.72 -1.68 2.37
N LEU A 47 7.24 -1.12 3.48
CA LEU A 47 7.15 -1.87 4.72
C LEU A 47 6.11 -2.99 4.59
N LEU A 48 6.38 -4.15 5.18
CA LEU A 48 5.47 -5.30 5.15
C LEU A 48 4.05 -4.93 5.63
N GLN A 49 3.96 -4.13 6.69
CA GLN A 49 2.70 -3.60 7.21
C GLN A 49 1.90 -2.80 6.17
N ASP A 50 2.57 -2.03 5.31
CA ASP A 50 1.93 -1.22 4.28
C ASP A 50 1.41 -2.10 3.13
N LEU A 51 2.18 -3.14 2.77
CA LEU A 51 1.76 -4.13 1.79
C LEU A 51 0.49 -4.89 2.27
N LEU A 52 0.50 -5.34 3.52
CA LEU A 52 -0.62 -6.03 4.14
C LEU A 52 -1.88 -5.15 4.22
N ALA A 53 -1.72 -3.88 4.62
CA ALA A 53 -2.83 -2.92 4.66
C ALA A 53 -3.42 -2.70 3.26
N LEU A 54 -2.58 -2.55 2.24
CA LEU A 54 -3.07 -2.38 0.88
C LEU A 54 -3.77 -3.64 0.35
N LYS A 55 -3.25 -4.84 0.64
CA LYS A 55 -3.93 -6.10 0.31
C LYS A 55 -5.35 -6.12 0.88
N GLU A 56 -5.51 -5.75 2.14
CA GLU A 56 -6.83 -5.72 2.77
C GLU A 56 -7.78 -4.72 2.07
N ILE A 57 -7.29 -3.53 1.74
CA ILE A 57 -8.05 -2.52 0.98
C ILE A 57 -8.47 -3.07 -0.40
N LEU A 58 -7.56 -3.74 -1.10
CA LEU A 58 -7.81 -4.32 -2.42
C LEU A 58 -8.83 -5.45 -2.36
N VAL A 59 -8.73 -6.36 -1.38
CA VAL A 59 -9.71 -7.43 -1.16
C VAL A 59 -11.10 -6.85 -0.90
N ARG A 60 -11.22 -5.85 -0.02
CA ARG A 60 -12.50 -5.15 0.24
C ARG A 60 -13.07 -4.48 -1.02
N LYS A 61 -12.21 -3.89 -1.88
CA LYS A 61 -12.64 -3.31 -3.15
C LYS A 61 -13.05 -4.39 -4.15
N TYR A 62 -12.32 -5.51 -4.22
CA TYR A 62 -12.60 -6.63 -5.11
C TYR A 62 -13.97 -7.25 -4.82
N GLN A 63 -14.28 -7.49 -3.53
CA GLN A 63 -15.60 -7.95 -3.08
C GLN A 63 -16.75 -7.04 -3.53
N ARG A 64 -16.49 -5.73 -3.65
CA ARG A 64 -17.46 -4.73 -4.15
C ARG A 64 -17.36 -4.49 -5.66
N ARG A 65 -16.65 -5.35 -6.41
CA ARG A 65 -16.39 -5.23 -7.86
C ARG A 65 -15.71 -3.90 -8.25
N ARG A 66 -14.90 -3.34 -7.35
CA ARG A 66 -14.13 -2.09 -7.52
C ARG A 66 -12.63 -2.33 -7.56
N ALA A 67 -12.19 -3.58 -7.54
CA ALA A 67 -10.82 -4.00 -7.84
C ALA A 67 -10.77 -5.24 -8.72
N SER A 68 -9.66 -5.46 -9.42
CA SER A 68 -9.42 -6.69 -10.18
C SER A 68 -8.78 -7.76 -9.28
N THR A 69 -8.92 -9.03 -9.68
CA THR A 69 -8.16 -10.14 -9.09
C THR A 69 -6.66 -9.98 -9.29
N GLU A 70 -6.25 -9.43 -10.44
CA GLU A 70 -4.85 -9.16 -10.78
C GLU A 70 -4.20 -8.18 -9.79
N ASP A 71 -4.92 -7.14 -9.36
CA ASP A 71 -4.39 -6.21 -8.36
C ASP A 71 -4.12 -6.92 -7.03
N VAL A 72 -5.02 -7.79 -6.59
CA VAL A 72 -4.85 -8.60 -5.38
C VAL A 72 -3.64 -9.53 -5.53
N ALA A 73 -3.58 -10.29 -6.63
CA ALA A 73 -2.48 -11.23 -6.89
C ALA A 73 -1.11 -10.52 -6.98
N SER A 74 -1.04 -9.35 -7.63
CA SER A 74 0.20 -8.56 -7.71
C SER A 74 0.67 -8.10 -6.33
N MET A 75 -0.25 -7.80 -5.41
CA MET A 75 0.09 -7.44 -4.04
C MET A 75 0.55 -8.64 -3.22
N GLU A 76 -0.07 -9.81 -3.41
CA GLU A 76 0.36 -11.06 -2.76
C GLU A 76 1.77 -11.45 -3.15
N LYS A 77 2.14 -11.29 -4.42
CA LYS A 77 3.51 -11.49 -4.88
C LYS A 77 4.49 -10.55 -4.18
N LEU A 78 4.18 -9.25 -4.09
CA LEU A 78 5.04 -8.28 -3.39
C LEU A 78 5.21 -8.61 -1.90
N ILE A 79 4.16 -9.13 -1.24
CA ILE A 79 4.23 -9.57 0.15
C ILE A 79 5.16 -10.77 0.29
N ALA A 80 5.03 -11.77 -0.59
CA ALA A 80 5.91 -12.94 -0.59
C ALA A 80 7.38 -12.54 -0.81
N ASP A 81 7.65 -11.72 -1.84
CA ASP A 81 8.99 -11.21 -2.15
C ASP A 81 9.63 -10.46 -0.97
N GLN A 82 8.82 -9.78 -0.15
CA GLN A 82 9.24 -9.06 1.06
C GLN A 82 9.47 -9.97 2.26
N MET A 83 8.79 -11.12 2.35
CA MET A 83 8.91 -12.08 3.46
C MET A 83 10.03 -13.10 3.27
N GLU A 84 10.41 -13.40 2.02
CA GLU A 84 11.50 -14.33 1.69
C GLU A 84 12.90 -13.71 1.86
N ARG A 85 12.99 -12.50 2.42
CA ARG A 85 14.22 -11.72 2.54
C ARG A 85 14.43 -11.21 3.96
#